data_AF-A0A7V7DP45-F1
#
_entry.id   AF-A0A7V7DP45-F1
#
_cell.length_a   1.000
_cell.length_b   1.000
_cell.length_c   1.000
_cell.angle_alpha   90.00
_cell.angle_beta   90.00
_cell.angle_gamma   90.00
#
_symmetry.space_group_name_H-M   'P 1'
#
loop_
_entity.id
_entity.type
_entity.pdbx_description
1 polymer ?
#
loop_
_entity_poly.entity_id
_entity_poly.type
_entity_poly.pdbx_seq_one_letter_code
_entity_poly.pdbx_strand_id
1 'polypeptide(L)'
;MNHLSDGETGTGLQFFGKMTASISHEIKNVMAIINESAGLLEDYTIMAEKGIPIDPEKLKAVSQRVSKQIRRADGITRNMNSLAHSVDDFHKSVGLREILELSVGLSLRLADMKSVKLDLQLPQDPVTIITSPFHLLNLLWQVVDFAMGASGDGKTLRFTYETGPDSVKIRVTGLEMLSNLSEDAFPTETEKALLQTLGGAIFLDAKARKIQMVLPKDIRQKSTDN
;
A
#
# COMPACT_ATOMS: atom_id res chain seq x y z
N MET A 1 -22.93 19.82 6.36
CA MET A 1 -21.56 20.08 6.84
C MET A 1 -21.34 19.05 7.94
N ASN A 2 -20.84 17.88 7.60
CA ASN A 2 -20.65 16.80 8.58
C ASN A 2 -19.45 17.18 9.45
N HIS A 3 -19.67 17.24 10.76
CA HIS A 3 -18.59 17.28 11.73
C HIS A 3 -17.78 15.99 11.56
N LEU A 4 -16.63 16.10 10.90
CA LEU A 4 -15.56 15.10 11.05
C LEU A 4 -15.23 15.06 12.53
N SER A 5 -15.36 13.90 13.15
CA SER A 5 -14.97 13.74 14.56
C SER A 5 -13.47 14.05 14.70
N ASP A 6 -13.03 14.61 15.83
CA ASP A 6 -11.61 14.92 16.08
C ASP A 6 -10.70 13.68 15.91
N GLY A 7 -11.25 12.47 16.10
CA GLY A 7 -10.58 11.18 15.86
C GLY A 7 -10.37 10.83 14.37
N GLU A 8 -11.33 11.13 13.49
CA GLU A 8 -11.18 10.91 12.03
C GLU A 8 -10.12 11.84 11.43
N THR A 9 -10.05 13.08 11.91
CA THR A 9 -9.10 14.08 11.40
C THR A 9 -7.65 13.77 11.83
N GLY A 10 -7.46 13.34 13.08
CA GLY A 10 -6.13 12.99 13.60
C GLY A 10 -5.52 11.75 12.95
N THR A 11 -6.33 10.70 12.75
CA THR A 11 -5.87 9.41 12.20
C THR A 11 -5.62 9.48 10.69
N GLY A 12 -6.46 10.19 9.94
CA GLY A 12 -6.23 10.47 8.52
C GLY A 12 -4.94 11.26 8.28
N LEU A 13 -4.67 12.29 9.09
CA LEU A 13 -3.45 13.09 8.97
C LEU A 13 -2.18 12.28 9.32
N GLN A 14 -2.26 11.41 10.33
CA GLN A 14 -1.16 10.50 10.67
C GLN A 14 -0.86 9.52 9.53
N PHE A 15 -1.89 8.92 8.93
CA PHE A 15 -1.73 8.06 7.75
C PHE A 15 -1.05 8.82 6.60
N PHE A 16 -1.59 9.99 6.23
CA PHE A 16 -1.05 10.79 5.14
C PHE A 16 0.40 11.21 5.38
N GLY A 17 0.72 11.66 6.60
CA GLY A 17 2.08 12.02 7.01
C GLY A 17 3.04 10.84 6.97
N LYS A 18 2.65 9.67 7.49
CA LYS A 18 3.45 8.44 7.47
C LYS A 18 3.75 7.98 6.04
N MET A 19 2.74 7.99 5.17
CA MET A 19 2.92 7.63 3.75
C MET A 19 3.82 8.63 3.03
N THR A 20 3.58 9.93 3.19
CA THR A 20 4.38 10.98 2.56
C THR A 20 5.85 10.91 2.98
N ALA A 21 6.12 10.69 4.27
CA ALA A 21 7.48 10.51 4.78
C ALA A 21 8.16 9.26 4.21
N SER A 22 7.43 8.13 4.13
CA SER A 22 7.93 6.89 3.55
C SER A 22 8.28 7.05 2.07
N ILE A 23 7.37 7.63 1.28
CA ILE A 23 7.56 7.93 -0.15
C ILE A 23 8.76 8.86 -0.36
N SER A 24 8.85 9.94 0.41
CA SER A 24 9.96 10.90 0.31
C SER A 24 11.31 10.23 0.57
N HIS A 25 11.36 9.28 1.51
CA HIS A 25 12.55 8.49 1.76
C HIS A 25 12.89 7.57 0.57
N GLU A 26 11.89 6.95 -0.07
CA GLU A 26 12.14 6.12 -1.25
C GLU A 26 12.68 6.93 -2.44
N ILE A 27 12.12 8.12 -2.68
CA ILE A 27 12.61 9.03 -3.72
C ILE A 27 14.07 9.40 -3.43
N LYS A 28 14.42 9.74 -2.18
CA LYS A 28 15.81 10.01 -1.78
C LYS A 28 16.73 8.82 -2.05
N ASN A 29 16.30 7.60 -1.74
CA ASN A 29 17.09 6.40 -2.01
C ASN A 29 17.33 6.20 -3.52
N VAL A 30 16.31 6.43 -4.35
CA VAL A 30 16.45 6.38 -5.81
C VAL A 30 17.46 7.41 -6.29
N MET A 31 17.36 8.66 -5.83
CA MET A 31 18.31 9.73 -6.19
C MET A 31 19.74 9.39 -5.77
N ALA A 32 19.94 8.82 -4.58
CA ALA A 32 21.26 8.41 -4.11
C ALA A 32 21.90 7.35 -5.01
N ILE A 33 21.13 6.34 -5.44
CA ILE A 33 21.62 5.29 -6.34
C ILE A 33 21.95 5.84 -7.73
N ILE A 34 21.15 6.79 -8.23
CA ILE A 34 21.44 7.49 -9.49
C ILE A 34 22.73 8.30 -9.36
N ASN A 35 22.93 9.00 -8.24
CA ASN A 35 24.13 9.78 -7.99
C ASN A 35 25.40 8.91 -7.90
N GLU A 36 25.32 7.76 -7.23
CA GLU A 36 26.41 6.76 -7.20
C GLU A 36 26.74 6.26 -8.61
N SER A 37 25.71 6.02 -9.42
CA SER A 37 25.87 5.60 -10.82
C SER A 37 26.55 6.68 -11.67
N ALA A 38 26.23 7.96 -11.42
CA ALA A 38 26.87 9.09 -12.09
C ALA A 38 28.36 9.21 -11.71
N GLY A 39 28.69 9.06 -10.42
CA GLY A 39 30.10 9.04 -9.96
C GLY A 39 30.90 7.92 -10.61
N LEU A 40 30.31 6.73 -10.76
CA LEU A 40 30.98 5.62 -11.45
C LEU A 40 31.21 5.88 -12.95
N LEU A 41 30.33 6.63 -13.62
CA LEU A 41 30.55 7.07 -15.00
C LEU A 41 31.69 8.11 -15.09
N GLU A 42 31.81 8.99 -14.10
CA GLU A 42 32.91 9.94 -14.00
C GLU A 42 34.26 9.21 -13.82
N ASP A 43 34.32 8.23 -12.93
CA ASP A 43 35.50 7.37 -12.74
C ASP A 43 35.91 6.68 -14.04
N TYR A 44 34.94 6.12 -14.77
CA TYR A 44 35.17 5.54 -16.09
C TYR A 44 35.73 6.57 -17.06
N THR A 45 35.16 7.77 -17.12
CA THR A 45 35.66 8.83 -18.01
C THR A 45 37.12 9.17 -17.72
N ILE A 46 37.49 9.32 -16.43
CA ILE A 46 38.87 9.57 -16.00
C ILE A 46 39.82 8.42 -16.41
N MET A 47 39.36 7.17 -16.36
CA MET A 47 40.15 6.02 -16.82
C MET A 47 40.41 6.07 -18.34
N ALA A 48 39.38 6.36 -19.13
CA ALA A 48 39.51 6.49 -20.58
C ALA A 48 40.46 7.62 -20.99
N GLU A 49 40.40 8.78 -20.32
CA GLU A 49 41.31 9.91 -20.55
C GLU A 49 42.78 9.54 -20.30
N LYS A 50 43.03 8.60 -19.38
CA LYS A 50 44.36 8.04 -19.10
C LYS A 50 44.77 6.93 -20.08
N GLY A 51 43.99 6.68 -21.12
CA GLY A 51 44.23 5.64 -22.12
C GLY A 51 43.92 4.22 -21.63
N ILE A 52 43.23 4.07 -20.50
CA ILE A 52 42.80 2.76 -20.00
C ILE A 52 41.52 2.36 -20.74
N PRO A 53 41.51 1.23 -21.46
CA PRO A 53 40.31 0.79 -22.19
C PRO A 53 39.19 0.43 -21.21
N ILE A 54 37.96 0.84 -21.53
CA ILE A 54 36.77 0.53 -20.75
C ILE A 54 35.99 -0.58 -21.42
N ASP A 55 35.60 -1.57 -20.63
CA ASP A 55 34.69 -2.62 -21.06
C ASP A 55 33.28 -2.06 -21.29
N PRO A 56 32.73 -2.14 -22.52
CA PRO A 56 31.37 -1.69 -22.83
C PRO A 56 30.28 -2.32 -21.95
N GLU A 57 30.47 -3.54 -21.46
CA GLU A 57 29.49 -4.19 -20.58
C GLU A 57 29.38 -3.48 -19.22
N LYS A 58 30.47 -2.86 -18.73
CA LYS A 58 30.42 -2.03 -17.51
C LYS A 58 29.57 -0.77 -17.71
N LEU A 59 29.74 -0.08 -18.84
CA LEU A 59 28.93 1.10 -19.18
C LEU A 59 27.44 0.74 -19.29
N LYS A 60 27.16 -0.39 -19.95
CA LYS A 60 25.80 -0.92 -20.09
C LYS A 60 25.18 -1.26 -18.73
N ALA A 61 25.93 -1.87 -17.81
CA ALA A 61 25.45 -2.17 -16.46
C ALA A 61 25.05 -0.88 -15.70
N VAL A 62 25.86 0.18 -15.80
CA VAL A 62 25.53 1.49 -15.18
C VAL A 62 24.28 2.10 -15.81
N SER A 63 24.17 2.12 -17.13
CA SER A 63 22.99 2.61 -17.85
C SER A 63 21.71 1.86 -17.45
N GLN A 64 21.79 0.53 -17.33
CA GLN A 64 20.67 -0.30 -16.87
C GLN A 64 20.29 0.00 -15.41
N ARG A 65 21.28 0.22 -14.53
CA ARG A 65 21.06 0.61 -13.13
C ARG A 65 20.31 1.94 -13.05
N VAL A 66 20.75 2.97 -13.78
CA VAL A 66 20.08 4.28 -13.86
C VAL A 66 18.65 4.13 -14.39
N SER A 67 18.48 3.44 -15.52
CA SER A 67 17.16 3.24 -16.13
C SER A 67 16.18 2.52 -15.20
N LYS A 68 16.66 1.53 -14.44
CA LYS A 68 15.86 0.82 -13.44
C LYS A 68 15.42 1.76 -12.31
N GLN A 69 16.31 2.63 -11.83
CA GLN A 69 15.98 3.60 -10.80
C GLN A 69 14.99 4.67 -11.29
N ILE A 70 15.12 5.14 -12.54
CA ILE A 70 14.15 6.09 -13.12
C ILE A 70 12.74 5.46 -13.18
N ARG A 71 12.61 4.23 -13.67
CA ARG A 71 11.31 3.52 -13.67
C ARG A 71 10.76 3.33 -12.26
N ARG A 72 11.63 3.08 -11.28
CA ARG A 72 11.23 2.98 -9.88
C ARG A 72 10.71 4.32 -9.35
N ALA A 73 11.41 5.43 -9.60
CA ALA A 73 10.96 6.77 -9.22
C ALA A 73 9.59 7.09 -9.81
N ASP A 74 9.38 6.81 -11.10
CA ASP A 74 8.09 7.04 -11.76
C ASP A 74 6.94 6.31 -11.06
N GLY A 75 7.12 5.03 -10.72
CA GLY A 75 6.14 4.26 -9.95
C GLY A 75 5.85 4.85 -8.56
N ILE A 76 6.89 5.27 -7.83
CA ILE A 76 6.75 5.90 -6.52
C ILE A 76 5.97 7.22 -6.63
N THR A 77 6.33 8.07 -7.58
CA THR A 77 5.66 9.35 -7.83
C THR A 77 4.21 9.16 -8.27
N ARG A 78 3.92 8.14 -9.10
CA ARG A 78 2.55 7.79 -9.48
C ARG A 78 1.69 7.40 -8.27
N ASN A 79 2.24 6.59 -7.36
CA ASN A 79 1.54 6.22 -6.12
C ASN A 79 1.31 7.44 -5.23
N MET A 80 2.30 8.32 -5.11
CA MET A 80 2.18 9.58 -4.36
C MET A 80 1.07 10.47 -4.92
N ASN A 81 1.03 10.67 -6.24
CA ASN A 81 0.00 11.46 -6.90
C ASN A 81 -1.39 10.83 -6.70
N SER A 82 -1.49 9.51 -6.80
CA SER A 82 -2.75 8.79 -6.58
C SER A 82 -3.25 8.93 -5.14
N LEU A 83 -2.35 8.90 -4.15
CA LEU A 83 -2.67 9.18 -2.75
C LEU A 83 -3.10 10.64 -2.57
N ALA A 84 -2.40 11.61 -3.17
CA ALA A 84 -2.74 13.03 -3.08
C ALA A 84 -4.13 13.32 -3.67
N HIS A 85 -4.50 12.67 -4.77
CA HIS A 85 -5.83 12.79 -5.37
C HIS A 85 -6.93 11.97 -4.66
N SER A 86 -6.58 11.13 -3.69
CA SER A 86 -7.56 10.29 -3.00
C SER A 86 -8.49 11.08 -2.08
N VAL A 87 -8.10 12.30 -1.69
CA VAL A 87 -8.88 13.22 -0.86
C VAL A 87 -9.85 14.10 -1.66
N ASP A 88 -9.80 14.06 -3.00
CA ASP A 88 -10.58 14.97 -3.87
C ASP A 88 -12.08 14.69 -3.83
N ASP A 89 -12.49 13.41 -3.71
CA ASP A 89 -13.89 13.00 -3.73
C ASP A 89 -14.15 11.81 -2.78
N PHE A 90 -15.15 11.96 -1.91
CA PHE A 90 -15.56 10.95 -0.93
C PHE A 90 -16.55 9.91 -1.48
N HIS A 91 -17.03 10.06 -2.73
CA HIS A 91 -17.97 9.15 -3.39
C HIS A 91 -17.54 8.82 -4.82
N LYS A 92 -16.30 8.37 -4.96
CA LYS A 92 -15.68 8.08 -6.25
C LYS A 92 -15.87 6.62 -6.64
N SER A 93 -16.17 6.40 -7.92
CA SER A 93 -16.11 5.08 -8.55
C SER A 93 -14.64 4.69 -8.74
N VAL A 94 -14.20 3.65 -8.04
CA VAL A 94 -12.81 3.16 -8.08
C VAL A 94 -12.77 1.66 -8.38
N GLY A 95 -11.79 1.24 -9.16
CA GLY A 95 -11.51 -0.17 -9.36
C GLY A 95 -10.84 -0.77 -8.12
N LEU A 96 -11.35 -1.92 -7.68
CA LEU A 96 -10.91 -2.59 -6.46
C LEU A 96 -9.49 -3.15 -6.59
N ARG A 97 -9.10 -3.56 -7.80
CA ARG A 97 -7.75 -3.99 -8.11
C ARG A 97 -6.76 -2.84 -7.93
N GLU A 98 -7.04 -1.72 -8.55
CA GLU A 98 -6.17 -0.55 -8.62
C GLU A 98 -5.95 0.05 -7.23
N ILE A 99 -6.99 0.10 -6.38
CA ILE A 99 -6.85 0.63 -5.03
C ILE A 99 -6.08 -0.33 -4.10
N LEU A 100 -6.19 -1.65 -4.30
CA LEU A 100 -5.37 -2.63 -3.57
C LEU A 100 -3.91 -2.62 -4.02
N GLU A 101 -3.67 -2.50 -5.33
CA GLU A 101 -2.33 -2.30 -5.90
C GLU A 101 -1.68 -1.03 -5.37
N LEU A 102 -2.43 0.08 -5.32
CA LEU A 102 -1.97 1.33 -4.71
C LEU A 102 -1.68 1.15 -3.21
N SER A 103 -2.58 0.54 -2.44
CA SER A 103 -2.39 0.32 -1.00
C SER A 103 -1.14 -0.52 -0.69
N VAL A 104 -0.93 -1.61 -1.44
CA VAL A 104 0.29 -2.42 -1.33
C VAL A 104 1.51 -1.61 -1.75
N GLY A 105 1.44 -0.89 -2.87
CA GLY A 105 2.52 -0.03 -3.37
C GLY A 105 2.97 1.03 -2.37
N LEU A 106 2.02 1.66 -1.66
CA LEU A 106 2.30 2.62 -0.58
C LEU A 106 2.94 1.96 0.65
N SER A 107 2.69 0.66 0.85
CA SER A 107 3.14 -0.09 2.02
C SER A 107 4.47 -0.83 1.80
N LEU A 108 4.96 -0.96 0.55
CA LEU A 108 6.10 -1.80 0.19
C LEU A 108 7.34 -1.54 1.04
N ARG A 109 7.82 -0.30 1.12
CA ARG A 109 8.99 0.02 1.95
C ARG A 109 8.80 -0.32 3.42
N LEU A 110 7.61 -0.06 3.97
CA LEU A 110 7.31 -0.33 5.38
C LEU A 110 7.26 -1.84 5.64
N ALA A 111 6.80 -2.62 4.66
CA ALA A 111 6.85 -4.08 4.69
C ALA A 111 8.27 -4.62 4.57
N ASP A 112 9.08 -4.06 3.65
CA ASP A 112 10.50 -4.40 3.49
C ASP A 112 11.29 -4.17 4.79
N MET A 113 11.03 -3.05 5.48
CA MET A 113 11.64 -2.76 6.79
C MET A 113 11.31 -3.81 7.86
N LYS A 114 10.16 -4.48 7.76
CA LYS A 114 9.74 -5.58 8.64
C LYS A 114 10.07 -6.96 8.05
N SER A 115 10.75 -7.02 6.91
CA SER A 115 11.02 -8.24 6.13
C SER A 115 9.75 -9.02 5.78
N VAL A 116 8.63 -8.33 5.52
CA VAL A 116 7.35 -8.93 5.14
C VAL A 116 7.11 -8.76 3.65
N LYS A 117 6.83 -9.85 2.94
CA LYS A 117 6.40 -9.84 1.54
C LYS A 117 4.90 -9.57 1.46
N LEU A 118 4.49 -8.64 0.61
CA LEU A 118 3.09 -8.41 0.25
C LEU A 118 2.81 -9.06 -1.11
N ASP A 119 1.87 -10.01 -1.17
CA ASP A 119 1.54 -10.79 -2.37
C ASP A 119 0.08 -10.56 -2.79
N LEU A 120 -0.13 -9.97 -3.96
CA LEU A 120 -1.46 -9.66 -4.50
C LEU A 120 -1.95 -10.81 -5.39
N GLN A 121 -2.94 -11.56 -4.92
CA GLN A 121 -3.60 -12.66 -5.63
C GLN A 121 -5.02 -12.24 -6.01
N LEU A 122 -5.10 -11.25 -6.90
CA LEU A 122 -6.34 -10.56 -7.25
C LEU A 122 -7.05 -11.25 -8.43
N PRO A 123 -8.37 -11.52 -8.35
CA PRO A 123 -9.17 -12.01 -9.48
C PRO A 123 -9.04 -11.14 -10.74
N GLN A 124 -9.10 -11.76 -11.92
CA GLN A 124 -8.96 -11.05 -13.21
C GLN A 124 -10.18 -10.19 -13.55
N ASP A 125 -11.36 -10.58 -13.08
CA ASP A 125 -12.59 -9.86 -13.38
C ASP A 125 -12.56 -8.44 -12.78
N PRO A 126 -12.81 -7.41 -13.59
CA PRO A 126 -12.80 -6.04 -13.10
C PRO A 126 -13.98 -5.83 -12.14
N VAL A 127 -13.67 -5.36 -10.93
CA VAL A 127 -14.67 -5.00 -9.92
C VAL A 127 -14.50 -3.53 -9.56
N THR A 128 -15.60 -2.79 -9.63
CA THR A 128 -15.66 -1.37 -9.29
C THR A 128 -16.58 -1.18 -8.10
N ILE A 129 -16.19 -0.27 -7.19
CA ILE A 129 -17.00 0.16 -6.05
C ILE A 129 -17.09 1.68 -6.01
N ILE A 130 -18.15 2.20 -5.41
CA ILE A 130 -18.32 3.63 -5.12
C ILE A 130 -18.06 3.82 -3.63
N THR A 131 -16.99 4.55 -3.32
CA THR A 131 -16.49 4.67 -1.95
C THR A 131 -15.70 5.97 -1.76
N SER A 132 -15.19 6.21 -0.55
CA SER A 132 -14.18 7.23 -0.31
C SER A 132 -12.78 6.62 -0.48
N PRO A 133 -12.02 7.00 -1.53
CA PRO A 133 -10.70 6.41 -1.79
C PRO A 133 -9.73 6.67 -0.63
N PHE A 134 -9.72 7.88 -0.06
CA PHE A 134 -8.84 8.21 1.06
C PHE A 134 -9.12 7.35 2.30
N HIS A 135 -10.39 7.26 2.74
CA HIS A 135 -10.75 6.45 3.91
C HIS A 135 -10.48 4.97 3.67
N LEU A 136 -10.73 4.47 2.46
CA LEU A 136 -10.43 3.08 2.11
C LEU A 136 -8.91 2.81 2.11
N LEU A 137 -8.10 3.70 1.52
CA LEU A 137 -6.64 3.58 1.58
C LEU A 137 -6.11 3.61 3.02
N ASN A 138 -6.68 4.46 3.87
CA ASN A 138 -6.32 4.52 5.29
C ASN A 138 -6.70 3.21 6.01
N LEU A 139 -7.93 2.70 5.83
CA LEU A 139 -8.35 1.43 6.42
C LEU A 139 -7.47 0.26 5.96
N LEU A 140 -7.19 0.18 4.64
CA LEU A 140 -6.31 -0.84 4.10
C LEU A 140 -4.90 -0.76 4.70
N TRP A 141 -4.37 0.45 4.89
CA TRP A 141 -3.11 0.65 5.58
C TRP A 141 -3.15 0.13 7.03
N GLN A 142 -4.19 0.44 7.82
CA GLN A 142 -4.29 -0.06 9.19
C GLN A 142 -4.30 -1.60 9.22
N VAL A 143 -5.04 -2.23 8.29
CA VAL A 143 -5.05 -3.68 8.13
C VAL A 143 -3.66 -4.22 7.77
N VAL A 144 -2.95 -3.58 6.84
CA VAL A 144 -1.58 -3.99 6.46
C VAL A 144 -0.62 -3.84 7.63
N ASP A 145 -0.64 -2.72 8.37
CA ASP A 145 0.28 -2.48 9.50
C ASP A 145 0.08 -3.51 10.62
N PHE A 146 -1.19 -3.78 10.97
CA PHE A 146 -1.56 -4.84 11.91
C PHE A 146 -1.14 -6.22 11.39
N ALA A 147 -1.47 -6.54 10.13
CA ALA A 147 -1.16 -7.83 9.53
C ALA A 147 0.34 -8.13 9.49
N MET A 148 1.18 -7.11 9.26
CA MET A 148 2.63 -7.26 9.30
C MET A 148 3.12 -7.67 10.69
N GLY A 149 2.53 -7.11 11.76
CA GLY A 149 2.81 -7.51 13.15
C GLY A 149 2.35 -8.93 13.47
N ALA A 150 1.22 -9.35 12.88
CA ALA A 150 0.65 -10.68 13.09
C ALA A 150 1.22 -11.78 12.16
N SER A 151 2.13 -11.44 11.25
CA SER A 151 2.61 -12.35 10.19
C SER A 151 3.46 -13.53 10.67
N GLY A 152 4.03 -13.46 11.89
CA GLY A 152 4.91 -14.50 12.43
C GLY A 152 6.18 -14.71 11.61
N ASP A 153 6.62 -15.97 11.52
CA ASP A 153 7.85 -16.37 10.83
C ASP A 153 7.63 -16.54 9.32
N GLY A 154 6.40 -16.81 8.88
CA GLY A 154 6.06 -16.95 7.46
C GLY A 154 6.26 -15.67 6.64
N LYS A 155 6.23 -14.49 7.27
CA LYS A 155 6.62 -13.18 6.70
C LYS A 155 6.03 -12.88 5.32
N THR A 156 4.87 -13.45 4.98
CA THR A 156 4.21 -13.26 3.68
C THR A 156 2.73 -13.05 3.90
N LEU A 157 2.25 -11.87 3.52
CA LEU A 157 0.82 -11.53 3.53
C LEU A 157 0.26 -11.68 2.13
N ARG A 158 -0.84 -12.41 1.98
CA ARG A 158 -1.52 -12.56 0.69
C ARG A 158 -2.87 -11.85 0.71
N PHE A 159 -3.10 -11.06 -0.31
CA PHE A 159 -4.31 -10.28 -0.50
C PHE A 159 -5.13 -10.87 -1.64
N THR A 160 -6.43 -11.01 -1.42
CA THR A 160 -7.38 -11.38 -2.47
C THR A 160 -8.71 -10.72 -2.19
N TYR A 161 -9.64 -10.79 -3.13
CA TYR A 161 -11.02 -10.38 -2.88
C TYR A 161 -12.00 -11.29 -3.58
N GLU A 162 -13.24 -11.27 -3.10
CA GLU A 162 -14.40 -11.85 -3.77
C GLU A 162 -15.49 -10.81 -3.93
N THR A 163 -16.30 -10.96 -4.97
CA THR A 163 -17.45 -10.10 -5.24
C THR A 163 -18.75 -10.85 -4.94
N GLY A 164 -19.63 -10.23 -4.16
CA GLY A 164 -21.01 -10.66 -3.99
C GLY A 164 -21.96 -9.78 -4.81
N PRO A 165 -23.29 -9.91 -4.66
CA PRO A 165 -24.26 -9.03 -5.31
C PRO A 165 -24.04 -7.56 -4.95
N ASP A 166 -24.07 -7.23 -3.64
CA ASP A 166 -24.07 -5.85 -3.15
C ASP A 166 -22.81 -5.47 -2.35
N SER A 167 -21.92 -6.42 -2.12
CA SER A 167 -20.70 -6.22 -1.35
C SER A 167 -19.47 -6.85 -2.00
N VAL A 168 -18.30 -6.39 -1.57
CA VAL A 168 -17.01 -6.99 -1.85
C VAL A 168 -16.38 -7.47 -0.55
N LYS A 169 -15.68 -8.59 -0.61
CA LYS A 169 -14.98 -9.19 0.53
C LYS A 169 -13.49 -9.19 0.25
N ILE A 170 -12.73 -8.33 0.92
CA ILE A 170 -11.26 -8.29 0.81
C ILE A 170 -10.68 -9.18 1.92
N ARG A 171 -9.72 -10.04 1.58
CA ARG A 171 -9.08 -10.95 2.52
C ARG A 171 -7.58 -10.76 2.56
N VAL A 172 -7.04 -10.80 3.77
CA VAL A 172 -5.60 -10.85 4.04
C VAL A 172 -5.31 -12.14 4.80
N THR A 173 -4.40 -12.95 4.28
CA THR A 173 -4.00 -14.23 4.89
C THR A 173 -2.50 -14.23 5.19
N GLY A 174 -2.04 -15.20 6.00
CA GLY A 174 -0.64 -15.30 6.44
C GLY A 174 -0.41 -14.75 7.84
N LEU A 175 -1.45 -14.71 8.67
CA LEU A 175 -1.43 -14.14 10.03
C LEU A 175 -1.16 -15.24 11.06
N GLU A 176 0.07 -15.77 11.08
CA GLU A 176 0.43 -16.92 11.92
C GLU A 176 0.27 -16.66 13.43
N MET A 177 0.49 -15.43 13.85
CA MET A 177 0.44 -15.02 15.25
C MET A 177 -0.94 -14.50 15.66
N LEU A 178 -1.95 -14.55 14.78
CA LEU A 178 -3.27 -13.98 15.05
C LEU A 178 -3.93 -14.57 16.30
N SER A 179 -3.75 -15.87 16.56
CA SER A 179 -4.28 -16.54 17.76
C SER A 179 -3.62 -16.11 19.06
N ASN A 180 -2.46 -15.44 18.98
CA ASN A 180 -1.69 -15.01 20.15
C ASN A 180 -1.96 -13.55 20.51
N LEU A 181 -2.78 -12.86 19.70
CA LEU A 181 -3.17 -11.48 19.92
C LEU A 181 -4.49 -11.44 20.69
N SER A 182 -4.65 -10.40 21.51
CA SER A 182 -5.89 -10.15 22.23
C SER A 182 -7.01 -9.74 21.27
N GLU A 183 -8.26 -10.05 21.61
CA GLU A 183 -9.43 -9.73 20.77
C GLU A 183 -9.66 -8.22 20.60
N ASP A 184 -9.18 -7.40 21.55
CA ASP A 184 -9.21 -5.94 21.50
C ASP A 184 -8.03 -5.33 20.73
N ALA A 185 -7.07 -6.13 20.26
CA ALA A 185 -5.91 -5.65 19.53
C ALA A 185 -6.31 -5.03 18.17
N PHE A 186 -7.39 -5.52 17.56
CA PHE A 186 -7.88 -5.04 16.27
C PHE A 186 -9.30 -5.57 15.96
N PRO A 187 -10.23 -4.75 15.44
CA PRO A 187 -10.11 -3.32 15.18
C PRO A 187 -10.18 -2.47 16.47
N THR A 188 -9.39 -1.40 16.50
CA THR A 188 -9.48 -0.37 17.56
C THR A 188 -10.53 0.68 17.19
N GLU A 189 -10.68 1.72 18.01
CA GLU A 189 -11.61 2.83 17.72
C GLU A 189 -11.31 3.54 16.39
N THR A 190 -10.04 3.56 15.96
CA THR A 190 -9.66 4.16 14.67
C THR A 190 -10.22 3.37 13.50
N GLU A 191 -10.04 2.06 13.48
CA GLU A 191 -10.56 1.22 12.39
C GLU A 191 -12.07 1.12 12.43
N LYS A 192 -12.68 1.11 13.63
CA LYS A 192 -14.14 1.15 13.78
C LYS A 192 -14.73 2.43 13.18
N ALA A 193 -14.12 3.58 13.41
CA ALA A 193 -14.55 4.85 12.80
C ALA A 193 -14.45 4.78 11.27
N LEU A 194 -13.33 4.31 10.72
CA LEU A 194 -13.16 4.15 9.27
C LEU A 194 -14.18 3.16 8.66
N LEU A 195 -14.43 2.04 9.34
CA LEU A 195 -15.44 1.06 8.93
C LEU A 195 -16.84 1.67 8.94
N GLN A 196 -17.17 2.48 9.96
CA GLN A 196 -18.43 3.22 10.00
C GLN A 196 -18.55 4.20 8.84
N THR A 197 -17.50 4.98 8.55
CA THR A 197 -17.46 5.89 7.39
C THR A 197 -17.72 5.11 6.10
N LEU A 198 -17.09 3.95 5.93
CA LEU A 198 -17.14 3.12 4.73
C LEU A 198 -18.38 2.20 4.63
N GLY A 199 -19.22 2.16 5.66
CA GLY A 199 -20.35 1.21 5.75
C GLY A 199 -19.92 -0.26 5.78
N GLY A 200 -18.71 -0.52 6.26
CA GLY A 200 -18.07 -1.85 6.22
C GLY A 200 -18.04 -2.56 7.56
N ALA A 201 -17.58 -3.81 7.51
CA ALA A 201 -17.28 -4.62 8.69
C ALA A 201 -15.96 -5.38 8.51
N ILE A 202 -15.31 -5.71 9.63
CA ILE A 202 -14.08 -6.51 9.62
C ILE A 202 -14.23 -7.70 10.56
N PHE A 203 -13.69 -8.84 10.14
CA PHE A 203 -13.76 -10.10 10.87
C PHE A 203 -12.38 -10.73 10.92
N LEU A 204 -11.95 -11.11 12.13
CA LEU A 204 -10.72 -11.85 12.36
C LEU A 204 -11.06 -13.32 12.53
N ASP A 205 -10.37 -14.18 11.79
CA ASP A 205 -10.48 -15.62 11.93
C ASP A 205 -9.10 -16.18 12.30
N ALA A 206 -8.89 -16.31 13.62
CA ALA A 206 -7.64 -16.81 14.19
C ALA A 206 -7.31 -18.23 13.75
N LYS A 207 -8.33 -19.08 13.57
CA LYS A 207 -8.14 -20.48 13.12
C LYS A 207 -7.68 -20.52 11.67
N ALA A 208 -8.31 -19.73 10.79
CA ALA A 208 -7.93 -19.63 9.40
C ALA A 208 -6.80 -18.62 9.13
N ARG A 209 -6.24 -17.99 10.17
CA ARG A 209 -5.11 -17.03 10.09
C ARG A 209 -5.35 -15.92 9.07
N LYS A 210 -6.56 -15.34 9.10
CA LYS A 210 -6.99 -14.34 8.12
C LYS A 210 -7.79 -13.20 8.73
N ILE A 211 -7.73 -12.05 8.07
CA ILE A 211 -8.63 -10.92 8.24
C ILE A 211 -9.52 -10.86 7.00
N GLN A 212 -10.82 -10.61 7.21
CA GLN A 212 -11.78 -10.37 6.14
C GLN A 212 -12.47 -9.03 6.37
N MET A 213 -12.35 -8.13 5.40
CA MET A 213 -13.15 -6.90 5.32
C MET A 213 -14.32 -7.12 4.38
N VAL A 214 -15.50 -6.66 4.77
CA VAL A 214 -16.70 -6.64 3.93
C VAL A 214 -17.07 -5.18 3.72
N LEU A 215 -17.16 -4.75 2.47
CA LEU A 215 -17.49 -3.38 2.09
C LEU A 215 -18.66 -3.40 1.11
N PRO A 216 -19.58 -2.42 1.17
CA PRO A 216 -20.63 -2.28 0.16
C PRO A 216 -20.01 -1.90 -1.18
N LYS A 217 -20.64 -2.31 -2.29
CA LYS A 217 -20.26 -1.84 -3.63
C LYS A 217 -20.59 -0.37 -3.86
N ASP A 218 -21.54 0.17 -3.12
CA ASP A 218 -21.87 1.60 -3.14
C ASP A 218 -22.12 2.10 -1.72
N ILE A 219 -21.19 2.86 -1.18
CA ILE A 219 -21.24 3.48 0.16
C ILE A 219 -22.48 4.38 0.35
N ARG A 220 -23.09 4.85 -0.73
CA ARG A 220 -24.28 5.72 -0.69
C ARG A 220 -25.56 4.93 -0.47
N GLN A 221 -25.55 3.65 -0.82
CA GLN A 221 -26.67 2.75 -0.59
C GLN A 221 -26.58 2.31 0.88
N LYS A 222 -27.37 2.93 1.74
CA LYS A 222 -27.54 2.43 3.11
C LYS A 222 -27.99 0.98 3.02
N SER A 223 -27.36 0.11 3.82
CA SER A 223 -27.84 -1.26 4.04
C SER A 223 -29.31 -1.21 4.45
N THR A 224 -30.22 -1.40 3.50
CA THR A 224 -31.58 -1.82 3.79
C THR A 224 -31.49 -3.28 4.19
N ASP A 225 -31.17 -3.52 5.45
CA ASP A 225 -31.54 -4.77 6.11
C ASP A 225 -32.16 -4.41 7.47
N ASN A 226 -33.40 -4.88 7.62
CA ASN A 226 -34.26 -4.83 8.80
C ASN A 226 -33.65 -5.52 10.01
#